data_AF-A0A924E7I3-F1
#
_entry.id   AF-A0A924E7I3-F1
#
_cell.length_a   1.000
_cell.length_b   1.000
_cell.length_c   1.000
_cell.angle_alpha   90.00
_cell.angle_beta   90.00
_cell.angle_gamma   90.00
#
_symmetry.space_group_name_H-M   'P 1'
#
loop_
_entity.id
_entity.type
_entity.pdbx_description
1 polymer ?
#
loop_
_entity_poly.entity_id
_entity_poly.type
_entity_poly.pdbx_seq_one_letter_code
_entity_poly.pdbx_strand_id
1 'polypeptide(L)' 'GQLDVAAQQMASRQPALDLLAEDLRQAQLHLSEITGAFSSDDLLGEIFSRFCIGK' A
#
# COMPACT_ATOMS: atom_id res chain seq x y z
N GLY A 1 -9.22 -5.60 -34.35
CA GLY A 1 -8.17 -4.60 -34.65
C GLY A 1 -7.59 -4.05 -33.36
N GLN A 2 -6.51 -3.24 -33.42
CA GLN A 2 -5.89 -2.65 -32.22
C GLN A 2 -6.90 -1.87 -31.33
N LEU A 3 -7.95 -1.31 -31.92
CA LEU A 3 -9.04 -0.65 -31.22
C LEU A 3 -9.89 -1.60 -30.35
N ASP A 4 -10.11 -2.84 -30.79
CA ASP A 4 -10.89 -3.84 -30.03
C ASP A 4 -10.12 -4.33 -28.81
N VAL A 5 -8.80 -4.46 -28.93
CA VAL A 5 -7.90 -4.87 -27.83
C VAL A 5 -7.85 -3.78 -26.76
N ALA A 6 -7.72 -2.51 -27.17
CA ALA A 6 -7.75 -1.38 -26.24
C ALA A 6 -9.09 -1.29 -25.49
N ALA A 7 -10.23 -1.48 -26.18
CA ALA A 7 -11.55 -1.49 -25.56
C ALA A 7 -11.72 -2.64 -24.55
N GLN A 8 -11.21 -3.84 -24.84
CA GLN A 8 -11.22 -4.97 -23.91
C GLN A 8 -10.33 -4.73 -22.68
N GLN A 9 -9.18 -4.08 -22.84
CA GLN A 9 -8.31 -3.72 -21.73
C GLN A 9 -8.95 -2.65 -20.83
N MET A 10 -9.64 -1.66 -21.41
CA MET A 10 -10.40 -0.67 -20.64
C MET A 10 -11.61 -1.29 -19.91
N ALA A 11 -12.26 -2.29 -20.52
CA ALA A 11 -13.35 -3.05 -19.89
C ALA A 11 -12.84 -4.09 -18.87
N SER A 12 -11.53 -4.34 -18.80
CA SER A 12 -10.94 -5.26 -17.84
C SER A 12 -10.94 -4.65 -16.44
N ARG A 13 -10.77 -5.50 -15.42
CA ARG A 13 -10.76 -5.05 -14.02
C ARG A 13 -9.47 -4.33 -13.62
N GLN A 14 -8.43 -4.39 -14.44
CA GLN A 14 -7.09 -3.84 -14.14
C GLN A 14 -7.09 -2.33 -13.91
N PRO A 15 -7.66 -1.49 -14.80
CA PRO A 15 -7.76 -0.05 -14.54
C PRO A 15 -8.51 0.29 -13.24
N ALA A 16 -9.52 -0.51 -12.87
CA ALA A 16 -10.25 -0.32 -11.62
C ALA A 16 -9.40 -0.70 -10.40
N LEU A 17 -8.49 -1.67 -10.52
CA LEU A 17 -7.55 -2.04 -9.45
C LEU A 17 -6.46 -0.98 -9.28
N ASP A 18 -5.97 -0.37 -10.36
CA ASP A 18 -4.97 0.71 -10.27
C ASP A 18 -5.55 1.94 -9.56
N LEU A 19 -6.78 2.34 -9.90
CA LEU A 19 -7.50 3.41 -9.20
C LEU A 19 -7.74 3.07 -7.72
N LEU A 20 -8.18 1.84 -7.44
CA LEU A 20 -8.36 1.38 -6.06
C LEU A 20 -7.05 1.39 -5.27
N ALA A 21 -5.94 1.00 -5.87
CA ALA A 21 -4.63 1.03 -5.23
C ALA A 21 -4.20 2.47 -4.88
N GLU A 22 -4.47 3.42 -5.77
CA GLU A 22 -4.21 4.84 -5.51
C GLU A 22 -5.11 5.39 -4.40
N ASP A 23 -6.40 5.06 -4.38
CA ASP A 23 -7.31 5.47 -3.31
C ASP A 23 -6.85 4.93 -1.94
N LEU A 24 -6.43 3.67 -1.89
CA LEU A 24 -5.88 3.06 -0.67
C LEU A 24 -4.58 3.74 -0.23
N ARG A 25 -3.72 4.13 -1.16
CA ARG A 25 -2.48 4.87 -0.87
C ARG A 25 -2.78 6.24 -0.27
N GLN A 26 -3.74 6.97 -0.82
CA GLN A 26 -4.16 8.27 -0.28
C GLN A 26 -4.78 8.14 1.11
N ALA A 27 -5.65 7.14 1.31
CA ALA A 27 -6.24 6.86 2.61
C ALA A 27 -5.15 6.53 3.66
N GLN A 28 -4.15 5.74 3.30
CA GLN A 28 -3.00 5.43 4.16
C GLN A 28 -2.21 6.69 4.53
N LEU A 29 -1.97 7.60 3.59
CA LEU A 29 -1.27 8.86 3.86
C LEU A 29 -2.03 9.73 4.87
N HIS A 30 -3.34 9.94 4.66
CA HIS A 30 -4.17 10.72 5.59
C HIS A 30 -4.25 10.09 6.98
N LEU A 31 -4.32 8.77 7.07
CA LEU A 31 -4.27 8.08 8.36
C LEU A 31 -2.91 8.30 9.04
N SER A 32 -1.82 8.27 8.27
CA SER A 32 -0.46 8.51 8.78
C SER A 32 -0.25 9.95 9.29
N GLU A 33 -0.98 10.93 8.77
CA GLU A 33 -0.99 12.31 9.31
C GLU A 33 -1.55 12.37 10.73
N ILE A 34 -2.50 11.47 11.08
CA ILE A 34 -3.13 11.41 12.41
C ILE A 34 -2.33 10.52 13.36
N THR A 35 -1.90 9.35 12.89
CA THR A 35 -1.24 8.34 13.73
C THR A 35 0.26 8.56 13.88
N GLY A 36 0.85 9.42 13.04
CA GLY A 36 2.30 9.52 12.87
C GLY A 36 2.82 8.49 11.86
N ALA A 37 4.05 8.74 11.38
CA ALA A 37 4.74 7.83 10.47
C ALA A 37 5.25 6.60 11.23
N PHE A 38 5.02 5.41 10.66
CA PHE A 38 5.63 4.17 11.13
C PHE A 38 6.80 3.83 10.21
N SER A 39 8.02 3.98 10.73
CA SER A 39 9.25 3.78 9.99
C SER A 39 9.69 2.32 10.01
N SER A 40 10.65 1.98 9.15
CA SER A 40 11.29 0.67 9.20
C SER A 40 11.99 0.42 10.54
N ASP A 41 12.51 1.47 11.19
CA ASP A 41 13.15 1.34 12.50
C ASP A 41 12.13 1.01 13.60
N ASP A 42 10.92 1.59 13.55
CA ASP A 42 9.83 1.25 14.46
C ASP A 42 9.41 -0.22 14.30
N LEU A 43 9.33 -0.69 13.06
CA LEU A 43 9.05 -2.09 12.74
C LEU A 43 10.12 -3.03 13.29
N LEU A 44 11.40 -2.69 13.06
CA LEU A 44 12.52 -3.50 13.57
C LEU A 44 12.53 -3.47 15.11
N GLY A 45 12.25 -2.33 15.72
CA GLY A 45 12.08 -2.19 17.17
C GLY A 45 11.03 -3.14 17.72
N GLU A 46 9.84 -3.21 17.10
CA GLU A 46 8.78 -4.13 17.52
C GLU A 46 9.10 -5.62 17.28
N ILE A 47 9.73 -5.94 16.15
CA ILE A 47 10.17 -7.31 15.86
C ILE A 47 11.16 -7.76 16.94
N PHE A 48 12.11 -6.90 17.31
CA PHE A 48 13.18 -7.24 18.23
C PHE A 48 12.87 -6.97 19.71
N SER A 49 11.79 -6.25 20.05
CA SER A 49 11.39 -5.95 21.43
C SER A 49 11.09 -7.19 22.26
N ARG A 50 10.70 -8.28 21.59
CA ARG A 50 10.34 -9.58 22.20
C ARG A 50 11.48 -10.58 22.23
N PHE A 51 12.59 -10.29 21.55
CA PHE A 51 13.80 -11.06 21.74
C PHE A 51 14.39 -10.59 23.06
N CYS A 52 14.43 -11.47 24.06
CA CYS A 52 15.07 -11.15 25.32
C CYS A 52 16.45 -10.57 25.03
N ILE A 53 16.64 -9.27 25.29
CA ILE A 53 17.95 -8.65 25.43
C ILE A 53 18.54 -9.25 26.71
N GLY A 54 18.99 -10.49 26.61
CA GLY A 54 19.61 -11.23 27.68
C GLY A 54 21.11 -11.02 27.62
N LYS A 55 21.58 -9.96 28.31
CA LYS A 55 22.98 -9.61 28.60
C LYS A 55 23.92 -9.39 27.42
#